data_AF-A0A8J2P2J7-F1
#
_entry.id   AF-A0A8J2P2J7-F1
#
_cell.length_a   1.000
_cell.length_b   1.000
_cell.length_c   1.000
_cell.angle_alpha   90.00
_cell.angle_beta   90.00
_cell.angle_gamma   90.00
#
_symmetry.space_group_name_H-M   'P 1'
#
loop_
_entity.id
_entity.type
_entity.pdbx_description
1 polymer ?
#
loop_
_entity_poly.entity_id
_entity_poly.type
_entity_poly.pdbx_seq_one_letter_code
_entity_poly.pdbx_strand_id
1 'polypeptide(L)'
;MGSLMYVVLLALCLTVSGQQCLPDFERIDCLPETDASEQACLARGCNWCESGADGLDVPLCYLPESYGYKIDGDVETTPKGFRLTLKRNTNISYFGDDAETLNFEAEFQSNTRLRIKITDGTPRFEVPVEIGAAIGGNANPLYEVQTSNNPVFSFKVVRKSTRAVLFDTSLGGLTFSNQFLQIATRLPTKNLYGIGE
;
A
#
# COMPACT_ATOMS: atom_id res chain seq x y z
N MET A 1 -18.89 -66.23 23.16
CA MET A 1 -19.05 -64.76 23.33
C MET A 1 -17.67 -64.20 23.66
N GLY A 2 -16.96 -63.68 22.66
CA GLY A 2 -15.65 -63.03 22.85
C GLY A 2 -15.60 -61.82 21.94
N SER A 3 -15.82 -60.64 22.53
CA SER A 3 -15.88 -59.37 21.80
C SER A 3 -14.47 -58.87 21.51
N LEU A 4 -14.18 -58.57 20.24
CA LEU A 4 -12.96 -57.89 19.80
C LEU A 4 -12.95 -56.44 20.31
N MET A 5 -11.79 -55.98 20.79
CA MET A 5 -11.53 -54.57 21.07
C MET A 5 -10.46 -54.07 20.10
N TYR A 6 -10.88 -53.35 19.05
CA TYR A 6 -9.97 -52.63 18.16
C TYR A 6 -9.61 -51.30 18.80
N VAL A 7 -8.33 -51.12 19.12
CA VAL A 7 -7.79 -49.82 19.55
C VAL A 7 -7.39 -49.05 18.29
N VAL A 8 -8.19 -48.04 17.93
CA VAL A 8 -7.86 -47.10 16.86
C VAL A 8 -7.02 -45.98 17.48
N LEU A 9 -5.72 -45.98 17.22
CA LEU A 9 -4.83 -44.86 17.54
C LEU A 9 -5.02 -43.75 16.49
N LEU A 10 -5.79 -42.72 16.85
CA LEU A 10 -5.87 -41.46 16.11
C LEU A 10 -4.65 -40.60 16.46
N ALA A 11 -3.63 -40.60 15.60
CA ALA A 11 -2.53 -39.65 15.67
C ALA A 11 -3.01 -38.29 15.14
N LEU A 12 -3.34 -37.36 16.04
CA LEU A 12 -3.53 -35.95 15.71
C LEU A 12 -2.17 -35.32 15.40
N CYS A 13 -1.87 -35.18 14.11
CA CYS A 13 -0.74 -34.38 13.65
C CYS A 13 -1.14 -32.90 13.78
N LEU A 14 -0.78 -32.26 14.89
CA LEU A 14 -0.91 -30.81 15.04
C LEU A 14 0.21 -30.16 14.22
N THR A 15 -0.11 -29.71 13.01
CA THR A 15 0.80 -28.83 12.27
C THR A 15 0.83 -27.49 12.99
N VAL A 16 1.91 -27.24 13.75
CA VAL A 16 2.25 -25.91 14.24
C VAL A 16 2.61 -25.08 13.01
N SER A 17 1.65 -24.30 12.51
CA SER A 17 1.94 -23.27 11.50
C SER A 17 2.78 -22.20 12.20
N GLY A 18 4.09 -22.21 11.98
CA GLY A 18 4.94 -21.09 12.39
C GLY A 18 4.40 -19.79 11.77
N GLN A 19 4.34 -18.72 12.55
CA GLN A 19 3.97 -17.39 12.07
C GLN A 19 4.92 -17.00 10.92
N GLN A 20 4.41 -16.92 9.70
CA GLN A 20 5.22 -16.50 8.55
C GLN A 20 5.32 -14.98 8.56
N CYS A 21 6.50 -14.46 8.88
CA CYS A 21 6.75 -13.02 8.85
C CYS A 21 6.90 -12.49 7.42
N LEU A 22 6.56 -11.21 7.23
CA LEU A 22 6.94 -10.51 6.02
C LEU A 22 8.46 -10.31 5.95
N PRO A 23 9.07 -10.35 4.75
CA PRO A 23 10.47 -9.98 4.59
C PRO A 23 10.73 -8.55 5.08
N ASP A 24 11.89 -8.31 5.71
CA ASP A 24 12.22 -7.05 6.40
C ASP A 24 12.03 -5.80 5.52
N PHE A 25 12.43 -5.88 4.25
CA PHE A 25 12.31 -4.78 3.28
C PHE A 25 10.87 -4.52 2.80
N GLU A 26 9.91 -5.36 3.20
CA GLU A 26 8.49 -5.21 2.90
C GLU A 26 7.69 -4.65 4.07
N ARG A 27 8.31 -4.49 5.23
CA ARG A 27 7.66 -4.01 6.45
C ARG A 27 7.53 -2.50 6.42
N ILE A 28 6.29 -2.01 6.53
CA ILE A 28 5.99 -0.60 6.81
C ILE A 28 5.68 -0.49 8.29
N ASP A 29 6.39 0.39 8.98
CA ASP A 29 6.24 0.63 10.41
C ASP A 29 4.78 1.00 10.77
N CYS A 30 4.25 0.33 11.79
CA CYS A 30 2.90 0.57 12.32
C CYS A 30 2.90 1.39 13.63
N LEU A 31 4.06 1.55 14.27
CA LEU A 31 4.24 2.31 15.49
C LEU A 31 5.38 3.35 15.35
N PRO A 32 5.34 4.25 14.36
CA PRO A 32 6.40 5.24 14.16
C PRO A 32 6.53 6.26 15.31
N GLU A 33 5.54 6.37 16.19
CA GLU A 33 5.51 7.36 17.27
C GLU A 33 6.21 6.94 18.58
N THR A 34 6.42 5.65 18.84
CA THR A 34 6.91 5.14 20.14
C THR A 34 7.69 3.83 19.99
N ASP A 35 8.47 3.45 21.01
CA ASP A 35 9.10 2.13 21.07
C ASP A 35 8.06 1.00 20.94
N ALA A 36 8.29 0.10 19.99
CA ALA A 36 7.38 -0.98 19.68
C ALA A 36 7.53 -2.13 20.69
N SER A 37 6.40 -2.61 21.24
CA SER A 37 6.31 -3.89 21.95
C SER A 37 5.30 -4.80 21.28
N GLU A 38 5.46 -6.12 21.41
CA GLU A 38 4.52 -7.09 20.84
C GLU A 38 3.09 -6.79 21.26
N GLN A 39 2.88 -6.56 22.56
CA GLN A 39 1.55 -6.28 23.11
C GLN A 39 0.95 -5.01 22.51
N ALA A 40 1.70 -3.91 22.43
CA ALA A 40 1.21 -2.65 21.85
C ALA A 40 0.91 -2.82 20.35
N CYS A 41 1.76 -3.56 19.63
CA CYS A 41 1.60 -3.81 18.20
C CYS A 41 0.33 -4.58 17.88
N LEU A 42 0.12 -5.70 18.56
CA LEU A 42 -1.05 -6.56 18.36
C LEU A 42 -2.33 -5.85 18.82
N ALA A 43 -2.28 -5.06 19.90
CA ALA A 43 -3.41 -4.26 20.35
C ALA A 43 -3.83 -3.19 19.33
N ARG A 44 -2.89 -2.71 18.50
CA ARG A 44 -3.15 -1.79 17.40
C ARG A 44 -3.68 -2.49 16.14
N GLY A 45 -3.72 -3.82 16.13
CA GLY A 45 -4.16 -4.62 14.99
C GLY A 45 -3.09 -4.78 13.90
N CYS A 46 -1.82 -4.64 14.27
CA CYS A 46 -0.66 -4.84 13.40
C CYS A 46 0.00 -6.20 13.60
N ASN A 47 1.00 -6.48 12.77
CA ASN A 47 1.77 -7.72 12.84
C ASN A 47 3.06 -7.51 13.62
N TRP A 48 3.37 -8.44 14.51
CA TRP A 48 4.64 -8.49 15.22
C TRP A 48 5.55 -9.57 14.64
N CYS A 49 6.83 -9.26 14.47
CA CYS A 49 7.83 -10.26 14.14
C CYS A 49 9.22 -9.91 14.71
N GLU A 50 9.80 -10.86 15.44
CA GLU A 50 11.13 -10.73 16.05
C GLU A 50 12.29 -11.07 15.09
N SER A 51 12.01 -11.67 13.93
CA SER A 51 13.06 -11.89 12.92
C SER A 51 13.35 -10.56 12.22
N GLY A 52 14.59 -10.06 12.38
CA GLY A 52 15.01 -8.73 11.93
C GLY A 52 16.07 -8.08 12.82
N ALA A 53 16.46 -8.71 13.93
CA ALA A 53 17.43 -8.18 14.90
C ALA A 53 18.92 -8.30 14.50
N ASP A 54 19.24 -8.30 13.20
CA ASP A 54 20.64 -8.24 12.73
C ASP A 54 20.99 -6.80 12.30
N GLY A 55 21.00 -5.87 13.26
CA GLY A 55 21.69 -4.58 13.18
C GLY A 55 21.11 -3.50 12.26
N LEU A 56 19.92 -3.70 11.68
CA LEU A 56 19.18 -2.68 10.94
C LEU A 56 17.92 -2.29 11.72
N ASP A 57 17.50 -1.03 11.63
CA ASP A 57 16.27 -0.48 12.23
C ASP A 57 15.02 -0.99 11.47
N VAL A 58 14.84 -2.31 11.50
CA VAL A 58 13.73 -3.02 10.84
C VAL A 58 12.51 -2.98 11.76
N PRO A 59 11.33 -2.55 11.29
CA PRO A 59 10.14 -2.53 12.12
C PRO A 59 9.77 -3.95 12.60
N LEU A 60 9.80 -4.14 13.92
CA LEU A 60 9.26 -5.34 14.56
C LEU A 60 7.73 -5.34 14.52
N CYS A 61 7.12 -4.15 14.60
CA CYS A 61 5.70 -3.93 14.40
C CYS A 61 5.42 -3.33 13.03
N TYR A 62 4.65 -4.02 12.20
CA TYR A 62 4.41 -3.59 10.83
C TYR A 62 2.94 -3.72 10.40
N LEU A 63 2.56 -2.89 9.43
CA LEU A 63 1.20 -2.85 8.89
C LEU A 63 0.80 -4.20 8.25
N PRO A 64 -0.45 -4.65 8.42
CA PRO A 64 -0.98 -5.78 7.66
C PRO A 64 -0.98 -5.50 6.15
N GLU A 65 -0.69 -6.51 5.32
CA GLU A 65 -0.76 -6.37 3.85
C GLU A 65 -2.16 -5.99 3.34
N SER A 66 -3.19 -6.29 4.14
CA SER A 66 -4.58 -5.93 3.88
C SER A 66 -4.93 -4.49 4.24
N TYR A 67 -4.03 -3.74 4.88
CA TYR A 67 -4.25 -2.36 5.27
C TYR A 67 -4.09 -1.42 4.06
N GLY A 68 -5.09 -0.56 3.86
CA GLY A 68 -5.14 0.42 2.77
C GLY A 68 -6.53 0.52 2.16
N TYR A 69 -6.58 0.75 0.86
CA TYR A 69 -7.81 0.92 0.08
C TYR A 69 -7.95 -0.18 -0.96
N LYS A 70 -9.14 -0.40 -1.50
CA LYS A 70 -9.40 -1.25 -2.66
C LYS A 70 -10.13 -0.46 -3.74
N ILE A 71 -9.90 -0.83 -5.00
CA ILE A 71 -10.69 -0.33 -6.13
C ILE A 71 -12.16 -0.72 -5.90
N ASP A 72 -13.05 0.26 -5.98
CA ASP A 72 -14.50 0.12 -5.85
C ASP A 72 -15.16 0.55 -7.17
N GLY A 73 -15.69 -0.40 -7.92
CA GLY A 73 -16.27 -0.16 -9.25
C GLY A 73 -15.27 -0.22 -10.40
N ASP A 74 -15.72 0.28 -11.56
CA ASP A 74 -14.98 0.23 -12.81
C ASP A 74 -14.03 1.42 -13.01
N VAL A 75 -13.07 1.25 -13.91
CA VAL A 75 -12.18 2.32 -14.35
C VAL A 75 -12.96 3.35 -15.16
N GLU A 76 -13.01 4.60 -14.70
CA GLU A 76 -13.58 5.71 -15.48
C GLU A 76 -12.53 6.31 -16.41
N THR A 77 -12.75 6.25 -17.72
CA THR A 77 -11.88 6.95 -18.69
C THR A 77 -12.24 8.43 -18.72
N THR A 78 -11.22 9.30 -18.70
CA THR A 78 -11.38 10.75 -18.82
C THR A 78 -10.63 11.28 -20.04
N PRO A 79 -10.94 12.50 -20.53
CA PRO A 79 -10.18 13.10 -21.64
C PRO A 79 -8.68 13.28 -21.36
N LYS A 80 -8.27 13.24 -20.09
CA LYS A 80 -6.87 13.42 -19.64
C LYS A 80 -6.21 12.12 -19.18
N GLY A 81 -6.97 11.05 -19.00
CA GLY A 81 -6.47 9.77 -18.50
C GLY A 81 -7.57 8.92 -17.91
N PHE A 82 -7.50 8.60 -16.62
CA PHE A 82 -8.52 7.77 -15.97
C PHE A 82 -8.69 8.10 -14.48
N ARG A 83 -9.83 7.69 -13.93
CA ARG A 83 -10.17 7.78 -12.51
C ARG A 83 -10.57 6.42 -11.96
N LEU A 84 -10.34 6.27 -10.66
CA LEU A 84 -10.79 5.13 -9.87
C LEU A 84 -11.39 5.64 -8.57
N THR A 85 -12.52 5.07 -8.19
CA THR A 85 -13.00 5.15 -6.82
C THR A 85 -12.27 4.09 -6.00
N LEU A 86 -11.71 4.50 -4.86
CA LEU A 86 -11.09 3.60 -3.91
C LEU A 86 -11.87 3.63 -2.60
N LYS A 87 -12.12 2.47 -2.01
CA LYS A 87 -12.82 2.31 -0.73
C LYS A 87 -11.88 1.74 0.31
N ARG A 88 -11.95 2.28 1.53
CA ARG A 88 -11.14 1.81 2.65
C ARG A 88 -11.38 0.31 2.90
N ASN A 89 -10.31 -0.45 3.07
CA ASN A 89 -10.36 -1.92 3.23
C ASN A 89 -10.14 -2.38 4.68
N THR A 90 -10.32 -1.49 5.65
CA THR A 90 -10.08 -1.78 7.07
C THR A 90 -10.94 -0.88 7.94
N ASN A 91 -11.29 -1.35 9.13
CA ASN A 91 -11.94 -0.55 10.16
C ASN A 91 -10.92 0.02 11.17
N ILE A 92 -9.64 -0.31 11.02
CA ILE A 92 -8.57 0.16 11.91
C ILE A 92 -8.16 1.56 11.48
N SER A 93 -8.25 2.50 12.42
CA SER A 93 -7.76 3.87 12.29
C SER A 93 -6.53 4.06 13.19
N TYR A 94 -5.41 4.44 12.59
CA TYR A 94 -4.17 4.72 13.33
C TYR A 94 -4.05 6.21 13.71
N PHE A 95 -4.63 7.09 12.89
CA PHE A 95 -4.45 8.55 13.01
C PHE A 95 -5.76 9.34 13.10
N GLY A 96 -6.91 8.66 13.16
CA GLY A 96 -8.23 9.29 13.23
C GLY A 96 -8.69 9.91 11.90
N ASP A 97 -10.00 10.13 11.77
CA ASP A 97 -10.62 10.83 10.63
C ASP A 97 -10.14 10.35 9.25
N ASP A 98 -10.07 9.03 9.06
CA ASP A 98 -9.70 8.47 7.76
C ASP A 98 -10.83 8.65 6.73
N ALA A 99 -10.45 8.95 5.50
CA ALA A 99 -11.38 9.04 4.40
C ALA A 99 -11.88 7.64 4.03
N GLU A 100 -13.20 7.43 4.04
CA GLU A 100 -13.80 6.13 3.67
C GLU A 100 -13.73 5.86 2.16
N THR A 101 -13.86 6.92 1.36
CA THR A 101 -13.81 6.86 -0.10
C THR A 101 -12.82 7.88 -0.63
N LEU A 102 -11.96 7.44 -1.55
CA LEU A 102 -11.02 8.28 -2.28
C LEU A 102 -11.32 8.26 -3.78
N ASN A 103 -10.98 9.36 -4.44
CA ASN A 103 -10.88 9.48 -5.89
C ASN A 103 -9.40 9.51 -6.26
N PHE A 104 -8.94 8.47 -6.95
CA PHE A 104 -7.64 8.42 -7.60
C PHE A 104 -7.79 8.91 -9.04
N GLU A 105 -7.00 9.90 -9.43
CA GLU A 105 -7.00 10.46 -10.78
C GLU A 105 -5.60 10.45 -11.36
N ALA A 106 -5.43 9.82 -12.53
CA ALA A 106 -4.21 9.83 -13.32
C ALA A 106 -4.41 10.68 -14.58
N GLU A 107 -3.65 11.77 -14.69
CA GLU A 107 -3.62 12.66 -15.85
C GLU A 107 -2.31 12.45 -16.65
N PHE A 108 -2.42 11.99 -17.89
CA PHE A 108 -1.29 11.86 -18.82
C PHE A 108 -0.95 13.22 -19.43
N GLN A 109 -0.15 14.01 -18.72
CA GLN A 109 0.03 15.41 -19.07
C GLN A 109 0.96 15.66 -20.27
N SER A 110 1.99 14.82 -20.46
CA SER A 110 2.89 14.88 -21.62
C SER A 110 3.57 13.53 -21.84
N ASN A 111 4.49 13.45 -22.82
CA ASN A 111 5.31 12.24 -23.07
C ASN A 111 6.12 11.83 -21.84
N THR A 112 6.47 12.79 -20.99
CA THR A 112 7.42 12.64 -19.88
C THR A 112 6.84 13.04 -18.52
N ARG A 113 5.59 13.54 -18.47
CA ARG A 113 4.96 14.02 -17.23
C ARG A 113 3.61 13.36 -17.00
N LEU A 114 3.52 12.63 -15.89
CA LEU A 114 2.30 12.07 -15.31
C LEU A 114 1.92 12.92 -14.10
N ARG A 115 0.63 13.18 -13.88
CA ARG A 115 0.14 13.68 -12.60
C ARG A 115 -0.83 12.67 -12.01
N ILE A 116 -0.57 12.28 -10.78
CA ILE A 116 -1.51 11.50 -9.96
C ILE A 116 -2.00 12.40 -8.86
N LYS A 117 -3.32 12.41 -8.64
CA LYS A 117 -3.96 13.10 -7.52
C LYS A 117 -4.88 12.12 -6.81
N ILE A 118 -4.82 12.11 -5.49
CA ILE A 118 -5.72 11.34 -4.63
C ILE A 118 -6.46 12.36 -3.76
N THR A 119 -7.78 12.34 -3.80
CA THR A 119 -8.64 13.22 -3.01
C THR A 119 -9.72 12.43 -2.31
N ASP A 120 -10.32 12.98 -1.27
CA ASP A 120 -11.58 12.47 -0.72
C ASP A 120 -12.77 13.31 -1.21
N GLY A 121 -13.96 13.05 -0.67
CA GLY A 121 -15.18 13.82 -0.99
C GLY A 121 -15.27 15.19 -0.32
N THR A 122 -14.23 15.64 0.39
CA THR A 122 -14.23 16.90 1.13
C THR A 122 -13.25 17.90 0.50
N PRO A 123 -13.53 19.21 0.54
CA PRO A 123 -12.54 20.21 0.15
C PRO A 123 -11.37 20.19 1.14
N ARG A 124 -10.21 19.71 0.67
CA ARG A 124 -8.95 19.73 1.41
C ARG A 124 -8.07 20.88 0.90
N PHE A 125 -7.10 21.30 1.72
CA PHE A 125 -6.14 22.30 1.27
C PHE A 125 -5.33 21.76 0.08
N GLU A 126 -5.29 22.55 -1.00
CA GLU A 126 -4.42 22.34 -2.15
C GLU A 126 -3.47 23.51 -2.27
N VAL A 127 -2.18 23.21 -2.46
CA VAL A 127 -1.17 24.25 -2.65
C VAL A 127 -1.53 25.07 -3.88
N PRO A 128 -1.68 26.42 -3.77
CA PRO A 128 -2.13 27.28 -4.87
C PRO A 128 -0.98 27.55 -5.84
N VAL A 129 -0.56 26.50 -6.56
CA VAL A 129 0.50 26.56 -7.56
C VAL A 129 -0.07 26.24 -8.94
N GLU A 130 0.22 27.12 -9.89
CA GLU A 130 -0.13 26.94 -11.30
C GLU A 130 0.73 25.83 -11.91
N ILE A 131 0.22 24.60 -11.85
CA ILE A 131 0.77 23.50 -12.63
C ILE A 131 0.21 23.62 -14.04
N GLY A 132 1.02 24.14 -14.97
CA GLY A 132 0.61 24.35 -16.36
C GLY A 132 -0.15 23.14 -16.90
N ALA A 133 -1.45 23.35 -17.15
CA ALA A 133 -2.38 22.27 -17.48
C ALA A 133 -1.96 21.59 -18.79
N ALA A 134 -2.15 20.27 -18.85
CA ALA A 134 -2.06 19.57 -20.11
C ALA A 134 -3.22 19.99 -21.02
N ILE A 135 -2.92 20.42 -22.25
CA ILE A 135 -3.94 20.63 -23.28
C ILE A 135 -4.34 19.24 -23.80
N GLY A 136 -5.36 18.65 -23.18
CA GLY A 136 -5.79 17.28 -23.48
C GLY A 136 -4.89 16.19 -22.89
N GLY A 137 -5.37 14.93 -22.88
CA GLY A 137 -4.55 13.78 -22.51
C GLY A 137 -3.52 13.47 -23.60
N ASN A 138 -2.29 13.18 -23.19
CA ASN A 138 -1.27 12.72 -24.13
C ASN A 138 -1.57 11.29 -24.59
N ALA A 139 -1.75 11.11 -25.90
CA ALA A 139 -1.99 9.80 -26.51
C ALA A 139 -0.76 8.88 -26.50
N ASN A 140 0.46 9.43 -26.44
CA ASN A 140 1.72 8.67 -26.59
C ASN A 140 2.69 8.87 -25.41
N PRO A 141 2.30 8.57 -24.15
CA PRO A 141 3.20 8.69 -23.02
C PRO A 141 4.34 7.65 -23.12
N LEU A 142 5.56 8.03 -22.72
CA LEU A 142 6.72 7.14 -22.63
C LEU A 142 6.66 6.19 -21.42
N TYR A 143 5.60 6.33 -20.63
CA TYR A 143 5.30 5.57 -19.44
C TYR A 143 3.88 4.98 -19.54
N GLU A 144 3.61 3.98 -18.72
CA GLU A 144 2.28 3.44 -18.49
C GLU A 144 2.01 3.38 -16.98
N VAL A 145 0.73 3.47 -16.60
CA VAL A 145 0.28 3.29 -15.22
C VAL A 145 -0.43 1.95 -15.14
N GLN A 146 0.05 1.07 -14.26
CA GLN A 146 -0.56 -0.22 -13.97
C GLN A 146 -1.18 -0.15 -12.58
N THR A 147 -2.41 -0.61 -12.41
CA THR A 147 -3.06 -0.71 -11.10
C THR A 147 -3.26 -2.17 -10.72
N SER A 148 -3.20 -2.44 -9.42
CA SER A 148 -3.51 -3.75 -8.83
C SER A 148 -4.51 -3.55 -7.69
N ASN A 149 -5.29 -4.58 -7.38
CA ASN A 149 -6.27 -4.60 -6.29
C ASN A 149 -6.15 -5.84 -5.40
N ASN A 150 -4.96 -6.45 -5.35
CA ASN A 150 -4.69 -7.67 -4.58
C ASN A 150 -3.33 -7.55 -3.88
N PRO A 151 -3.26 -7.62 -2.54
CA PRO A 151 -4.37 -7.70 -1.58
C PRO A 151 -5.17 -6.40 -1.42
N VAL A 152 -4.54 -5.26 -1.72
CA VAL A 152 -5.11 -3.91 -1.70
C VAL A 152 -4.71 -3.13 -2.97
N PHE A 153 -5.29 -1.95 -3.14
CA PHE A 153 -4.96 -1.03 -4.21
C PHE A 153 -3.48 -0.65 -4.17
N SER A 154 -2.83 -0.77 -5.32
CA SER A 154 -1.52 -0.19 -5.57
C SER A 154 -1.43 0.23 -7.03
N PHE A 155 -0.46 1.09 -7.34
CA PHE A 155 -0.13 1.42 -8.71
C PHE A 155 1.37 1.41 -8.95
N LYS A 156 1.72 1.16 -10.22
CA LYS A 156 3.07 1.21 -10.73
C LYS A 156 3.15 2.17 -11.91
N VAL A 157 4.22 2.94 -11.98
CA VAL A 157 4.58 3.73 -13.16
C VAL A 157 5.74 3.04 -13.86
N VAL A 158 5.53 2.57 -15.08
CA VAL A 158 6.49 1.73 -15.81
C VAL A 158 6.98 2.47 -17.04
N ARG A 159 8.31 2.52 -17.23
CA ARG A 159 8.92 3.04 -18.46
C ARG A 159 8.66 2.07 -19.61
N LYS A 160 7.96 2.51 -20.66
CA LYS A 160 7.57 1.61 -21.77
C LYS A 160 8.77 0.99 -22.50
N SER A 161 9.81 1.78 -22.77
CA SER A 161 10.95 1.35 -23.59
C SER A 161 11.82 0.25 -22.97
N THR A 162 11.93 0.22 -21.63
CA THR A 162 12.82 -0.71 -20.91
C THR A 162 12.07 -1.63 -19.96
N ARG A 163 10.78 -1.38 -19.73
CA ARG A 163 9.95 -2.03 -18.72
C ARG A 163 10.41 -1.79 -17.27
N ALA A 164 11.32 -0.84 -17.04
CA ALA A 164 11.73 -0.47 -15.69
C ALA A 164 10.56 0.14 -14.90
N VAL A 165 10.32 -0.38 -13.69
CA VAL A 165 9.33 0.16 -12.75
C VAL A 165 9.96 1.38 -12.05
N LEU A 166 9.39 2.56 -12.28
CA LEU A 166 9.94 3.83 -11.79
C LEU A 166 9.34 4.26 -10.45
N PHE A 167 8.11 3.86 -10.19
CA PHE A 167 7.36 4.13 -8.98
C PHE A 167 6.47 2.91 -8.72
N ASP A 168 6.48 2.36 -7.51
CA ASP A 168 5.77 1.12 -7.17
C ASP A 168 5.23 1.18 -5.75
N THR A 169 3.92 1.39 -5.61
CA THR A 169 3.27 1.48 -4.30
C THR A 169 2.81 0.13 -3.75
N SER A 170 3.21 -0.99 -4.37
CA SER A 170 2.80 -2.33 -3.91
C SER A 170 3.41 -2.74 -2.56
N LEU A 171 4.28 -1.91 -1.97
CA LEU A 171 4.64 -2.04 -0.55
C LEU A 171 3.41 -1.90 0.38
N GLY A 172 2.35 -1.24 -0.10
CA GLY A 172 1.10 -1.05 0.65
C GLY A 172 1.15 0.17 1.56
N GLY A 173 0.28 0.17 2.58
CA GLY A 173 0.30 1.22 3.62
C GLY A 173 -0.23 2.57 3.18
N LEU A 174 -1.06 2.64 2.12
CA LEU A 174 -1.76 3.88 1.76
C LEU A 174 -2.69 4.30 2.90
N THR A 175 -2.33 5.36 3.60
CA THR A 175 -3.16 6.00 4.64
C THR A 175 -3.61 7.36 4.14
N PHE A 176 -4.91 7.63 4.25
CA PHE A 176 -5.47 8.93 3.90
C PHE A 176 -6.41 9.40 5.01
N SER A 177 -5.82 10.06 5.99
CA SER A 177 -6.51 10.64 7.13
C SER A 177 -6.47 12.16 7.09
N ASN A 178 -7.32 12.80 7.90
CA ASN A 178 -7.42 14.25 7.88
C ASN A 178 -6.09 14.96 8.19
N GLN A 179 -5.25 14.38 9.04
CA GLN A 179 -3.96 14.97 9.45
C GLN A 179 -2.77 14.06 9.18
N PHE A 180 -2.97 12.90 8.55
CA PHE A 180 -1.90 11.98 8.19
C PHE A 180 -2.12 11.38 6.80
N LEU A 181 -1.19 11.65 5.89
CA LEU A 181 -1.18 11.10 4.53
C LEU A 181 0.10 10.29 4.36
N GLN A 182 -0.02 9.04 3.95
CA GLN A 182 1.13 8.16 3.72
C GLN A 182 1.00 7.41 2.41
N ILE A 183 2.10 7.38 1.67
CA ILE A 183 2.29 6.54 0.49
C ILE A 183 3.75 6.09 0.46
N ALA A 184 3.97 4.79 0.22
CA ALA A 184 5.31 4.25 0.07
C ALA A 184 5.57 3.90 -1.40
N THR A 185 6.84 3.92 -1.81
CA THR A 185 7.25 3.53 -3.16
C THR A 185 8.56 2.77 -3.14
N ARG A 186 8.66 1.69 -3.92
CA ARG A 186 9.94 1.02 -4.18
C ARG A 186 10.70 1.79 -5.24
N LEU A 187 11.99 2.00 -4.99
CA LEU A 187 12.88 2.66 -5.95
C LEU A 187 13.56 1.62 -6.86
N PRO A 188 13.75 1.91 -8.15
CA PRO A 188 14.45 1.01 -9.07
C PRO A 188 15.94 0.88 -8.76
N THR A 189 16.53 1.83 -8.03
CA THR A 189 17.96 1.86 -7.69
C THR A 189 18.17 2.50 -6.32
N LYS A 190 19.38 2.36 -5.77
CA LYS A 190 19.83 3.04 -4.54
C LYS A 190 20.31 4.48 -4.77
N ASN A 191 20.33 4.95 -6.01
CA ASN A 191 20.80 6.28 -6.36
C ASN A 191 19.63 7.27 -6.23
N LEU A 192 19.57 7.97 -5.10
CA LEU A 192 18.57 8.99 -4.80
C LEU A 192 19.29 10.33 -4.53
N TYR A 193 18.81 11.40 -5.16
CA TYR A 193 19.36 12.75 -5.02
C TYR A 193 18.23 13.75 -4.79
N GLY A 194 18.49 14.78 -3.99
CA GLY A 194 17.49 15.77 -3.59
C GLY A 194 17.23 15.72 -2.09
N ILE A 195 15.95 15.89 -1.73
CA ILE A 195 15.37 16.15 -0.40
C ILE A 195 15.93 17.47 0.19
N GLY A 196 15.04 18.43 0.39
CA GLY A 196 15.39 19.84 0.57
C GLY A 196 15.54 20.31 2.01
N GLU A 197 15.52 21.64 2.12
CA GLU A 197 15.39 22.48 3.30
C GLU A 197 14.27 23.51 3.05
#